data_AF-C9LVA4-F1
#
_entry.id   AF-C9LVA4-F1
#
_cell.length_a   1.000
_cell.length_b   1.000
_cell.length_c   1.000
_cell.angle_alpha   90.00
_cell.angle_beta   90.00
_cell.angle_gamma   90.00
#
_symmetry.space_group_name_H-M   'P 1'
#
loop_
_entity.id
_entity.type
_entity.pdbx_description
1 polymer ?
#
loop_
_entity_poly.entity_id
_entity_poly.type
_entity_poly.pdbx_seq_one_letter_code
_entity_poly.pdbx_strand_id
1 'polypeptide(L)'
;MLNFDLPNQIKQHTEAANELWEIRECYVAFITDFDMLSDEEVRSRRDDLTRVVAQVNKKYPGTDRRSYAEARVALKEKEEQTFNKGEAERLLNLMDD
;
A
#
# COMPACT_ATOMS: atom_id res chain seq x y z
N MET A 1 -20.96 -24.29 -14.82
CA MET A 1 -19.87 -24.47 -13.83
C MET A 1 -19.07 -23.18 -13.83
N LEU A 2 -19.09 -22.38 -12.76
CA LEU A 2 -18.28 -21.15 -12.73
C LEU A 2 -16.81 -21.58 -12.69
N ASN A 3 -16.09 -21.31 -13.78
CA ASN A 3 -14.66 -21.58 -13.89
C ASN A 3 -13.92 -20.39 -13.26
N PHE A 4 -13.83 -20.39 -11.93
CA PHE A 4 -13.04 -19.37 -11.22
C PHE A 4 -11.57 -19.76 -11.32
N ASP A 5 -10.80 -19.00 -12.09
CA ASP A 5 -9.33 -19.07 -12.07
C ASP A 5 -8.80 -18.39 -10.80
N LEU A 6 -9.04 -19.06 -9.67
CA LEU A 6 -8.59 -18.64 -8.34
C LEU A 6 -7.07 -18.42 -8.28
N PRO A 7 -6.22 -19.31 -8.84
CA PRO A 7 -4.77 -19.09 -8.86
C PRO A 7 -4.38 -17.77 -9.53
N ASN A 8 -4.98 -17.45 -10.68
CA ASN A 8 -4.69 -16.21 -11.38
C ASN A 8 -5.20 -14.97 -10.62
N GLN A 9 -6.38 -15.04 -9.99
CA GLN A 9 -6.89 -13.93 -9.18
C GLN A 9 -6.00 -13.64 -7.96
N ILE A 10 -5.57 -14.69 -7.25
CA ILE A 10 -4.63 -14.55 -6.12
C ILE A 10 -3.34 -13.89 -6.61
N LYS A 11 -2.77 -14.39 -7.72
CA LYS A 11 -1.55 -13.84 -8.32
C LYS A 11 -1.72 -12.35 -8.67
N GLN A 12 -2.82 -11.99 -9.34
CA GLN A 12 -3.11 -10.60 -9.71
C GLN A 12 -3.22 -9.67 -8.50
N HIS A 13 -3.87 -10.10 -7.42
CA HIS A 13 -3.96 -9.30 -6.20
C HIS A 13 -2.62 -9.16 -5.47
N THR A 14 -1.80 -10.23 -5.42
CA THR A 14 -0.45 -10.16 -4.85
C THR A 14 0.44 -9.22 -5.66
N GLU A 15 0.42 -9.30 -6.98
CA GLU A 15 1.17 -8.39 -7.85
C GLU A 15 0.71 -6.95 -7.69
N ALA A 16 -0.59 -6.70 -7.61
CA ALA A 16 -1.14 -5.37 -7.34
C ALA A 16 -0.63 -4.80 -6.00
N ALA A 17 -0.64 -5.62 -4.94
CA ALA A 17 -0.16 -5.21 -3.62
C ALA A 17 1.33 -4.87 -3.64
N ASN A 18 2.15 -5.67 -4.31
CA ASN A 18 3.59 -5.42 -4.45
C ASN A 18 3.88 -4.11 -5.21
N GLU A 19 3.20 -3.88 -6.34
CA GLU A 19 3.37 -2.62 -7.10
C GLU A 19 2.89 -1.39 -6.32
N LEU A 20 1.75 -1.50 -5.61
CA LEU A 20 1.26 -0.42 -4.76
C LEU A 20 2.17 -0.14 -3.56
N TRP A 21 2.82 -1.17 -3.02
CA TRP A 21 3.76 -1.03 -1.91
C TRP A 21 4.96 -0.17 -2.31
N GLU A 22 5.58 -0.46 -3.46
CA GLU A 22 6.70 0.35 -3.97
C GLU A 22 6.29 1.82 -4.12
N ILE A 23 5.12 2.09 -4.69
CA ILE A 23 4.62 3.46 -4.87
C ILE A 23 4.38 4.14 -3.52
N ARG A 24 3.89 3.42 -2.52
CA ARG A 24 3.73 3.92 -1.16
C ARG A 24 5.07 4.35 -0.58
N GLU A 25 6.12 3.54 -0.73
CA GLU A 25 7.46 3.88 -0.26
C GLU A 25 8.00 5.13 -0.98
N CYS A 26 7.76 5.26 -2.29
CA CYS A 26 8.10 6.48 -3.02
C CYS A 26 7.35 7.72 -2.50
N TYR A 27 6.08 7.60 -2.12
CA TYR A 27 5.33 8.70 -1.49
C TYR A 27 5.93 9.10 -0.14
N VAL A 28 6.32 8.14 0.70
CA VAL A 28 6.94 8.41 2.01
C VAL A 28 8.26 9.15 1.83
N ALA A 29 9.11 8.68 0.92
CA ALA A 29 10.37 9.36 0.57
C ALA A 29 10.11 10.79 0.07
N PHE A 30 9.15 10.95 -0.86
CA PHE A 30 8.79 12.27 -1.39
C PHE A 30 8.31 13.24 -0.29
N ILE A 31 7.47 12.79 0.64
CA ILE A 31 6.98 13.63 1.75
C ILE A 31 8.15 14.03 2.67
N THR A 32 9.11 13.13 2.87
CA THR A 32 10.30 13.41 3.70
C THR A 32 11.17 14.50 3.09
N ASP A 33 11.31 14.49 1.77
CA ASP A 33 12.10 15.47 1.03
C ASP A 33 11.33 16.77 0.71
N PHE A 34 10.04 16.86 1.06
CA PHE A 34 9.12 17.88 0.54
C PHE A 34 9.63 19.31 0.73
N ASP A 35 10.11 19.64 1.93
CA ASP A 35 10.57 20.99 2.28
C ASP A 35 11.87 21.40 1.57
N MET A 36 12.57 20.44 0.93
CA MET A 36 13.80 20.68 0.17
C MET A 36 13.56 20.88 -1.32
N LEU A 37 12.33 20.70 -1.78
CA LEU A 37 11.95 20.74 -3.19
C LEU A 37 11.30 22.07 -3.54
N SER A 38 11.47 22.50 -4.79
CA SER A 38 10.69 23.62 -5.34
C SER A 38 9.23 23.22 -5.58
N ASP A 39 8.37 24.23 -5.61
CA ASP A 39 6.94 24.09 -5.93
C ASP A 39 6.70 23.36 -7.27
N GLU A 40 7.51 23.64 -8.29
CA GLU A 40 7.49 22.94 -9.58
C GLU A 40 7.83 21.45 -9.43
N GLU A 41 8.90 21.11 -8.71
CA GLU A 41 9.32 19.73 -8.48
C GLU A 41 8.28 18.95 -7.68
N VAL A 42 7.71 19.58 -6.65
CA VAL A 42 6.61 19.03 -5.84
C VAL A 42 5.41 18.67 -6.72
N ARG A 43 4.95 19.60 -7.57
CA ARG A 43 3.83 19.35 -8.48
C ARG A 43 4.13 18.22 -9.46
N SER A 44 5.32 18.24 -10.06
CA SER A 44 5.74 17.23 -11.03
C SER A 44 5.77 15.83 -10.41
N ARG A 45 6.46 15.66 -9.27
CA ARG A 45 6.55 14.37 -8.57
C ARG A 45 5.19 13.86 -8.12
N ARG A 46 4.33 14.74 -7.60
CA ARG A 46 2.94 14.38 -7.22
C ARG A 46 2.15 13.88 -8.42
N ASP A 47 2.22 14.57 -9.55
CA ASP A 47 1.46 14.24 -10.75
C ASP A 47 1.94 12.91 -11.36
N ASP A 48 3.26 12.66 -11.32
CA ASP A 48 3.84 11.38 -11.74
C ASP A 48 3.42 10.23 -10.82
N LEU A 49 3.55 10.38 -9.49
CA LEU A 49 3.10 9.36 -8.54
C LEU A 49 1.60 9.07 -8.68
N THR A 50 0.78 10.10 -8.88
CA THR A 50 -0.66 9.96 -9.12
C THR A 50 -0.93 9.18 -10.41
N ARG A 51 -0.18 9.46 -11.48
CA ARG A 51 -0.29 8.75 -12.76
C ARG A 51 0.06 7.27 -12.61
N VAL A 52 1.14 6.95 -11.90
CA VAL A 52 1.58 5.57 -11.68
C VAL A 52 0.55 4.80 -10.85
N VAL A 53 0.02 5.38 -9.75
CA VAL A 53 -1.08 4.76 -8.98
C VAL A 53 -2.28 4.46 -9.86
N ALA A 54 -2.68 5.42 -10.71
CA ALA A 54 -3.81 5.23 -11.62
C ALA A 54 -3.56 4.12 -12.66
N GLN A 55 -2.32 3.92 -13.10
CA GLN A 55 -1.95 2.83 -14.01
C GLN A 55 -2.09 1.47 -13.31
N VAL A 56 -1.56 1.33 -12.09
CA VAL A 56 -1.67 0.08 -11.31
C VAL A 56 -3.14 -0.26 -11.03
N ASN A 57 -3.95 0.72 -10.61
CA ASN A 57 -5.38 0.52 -10.38
C ASN A 57 -6.18 0.17 -11.64
N LYS A 58 -5.71 0.56 -12.83
CA LYS A 58 -6.32 0.14 -14.11
C LYS A 58 -5.86 -1.23 -14.58
N LYS A 59 -4.64 -1.63 -14.20
CA LYS A 59 -4.00 -2.88 -14.61
C LYS A 59 -4.61 -4.09 -13.90
N TYR A 60 -4.93 -3.95 -12.62
CA TYR A 60 -5.39 -5.06 -11.78
C TYR A 60 -6.90 -5.03 -11.52
N PRO A 61 -7.53 -6.21 -11.34
CA PRO A 61 -8.94 -6.26 -10.95
C PRO A 61 -9.16 -5.58 -9.61
N GLY A 62 -10.21 -4.77 -9.53
CA GLY A 62 -10.61 -4.13 -8.28
C GLY A 62 -11.03 -5.15 -7.22
N THR A 63 -10.74 -4.85 -5.96
CA THR A 63 -11.24 -5.63 -4.83
C THR A 63 -12.76 -5.52 -4.77
N ASP A 64 -13.45 -6.64 -4.60
CA ASP A 64 -14.90 -6.61 -4.44
C ASP A 64 -15.30 -5.95 -3.11
N ARG A 65 -16.55 -5.49 -3.04
CA ARG A 65 -17.04 -4.72 -1.89
C ARG A 65 -16.96 -5.50 -0.57
N ARG A 66 -17.14 -6.81 -0.59
CA ARG A 66 -17.10 -7.65 0.61
C ARG A 66 -15.66 -7.76 1.10
N SER A 67 -14.74 -8.12 0.22
CA SER A 67 -13.31 -8.21 0.54
C SER A 67 -12.76 -6.86 1.02
N TYR A 68 -13.17 -5.75 0.42
CA TYR A 68 -12.81 -4.40 0.87
C TYR A 68 -13.35 -4.07 2.28
N ALA A 69 -14.59 -4.46 2.58
CA ALA A 69 -15.18 -4.26 3.90
C ALA A 69 -14.47 -5.07 4.98
N GLU A 70 -14.12 -6.33 4.69
CA GLU A 70 -13.37 -7.20 5.59
C GLU A 70 -11.95 -6.64 5.86
N ALA A 71 -11.23 -6.21 4.81
CA ALA A 71 -9.92 -5.56 4.94
C ALA A 71 -10.00 -4.26 5.76
N ARG A 72 -11.04 -3.43 5.55
CA ARG A 72 -11.25 -2.22 6.36
C ARG A 72 -11.45 -2.51 7.84
N VAL A 73 -12.17 -3.56 8.19
CA VAL A 73 -12.36 -3.97 9.59
C VAL A 73 -11.04 -4.48 10.17
N ALA A 74 -10.27 -5.25 9.40
CA ALA A 74 -8.96 -5.72 9.83
C ALA A 74 -7.99 -4.57 10.13
N LEU A 75 -7.92 -3.57 9.26
CA LEU A 75 -7.07 -2.38 9.44
C LEU A 75 -7.52 -1.50 10.63
N LYS A 76 -8.82 -1.34 10.85
CA LYS A 76 -9.34 -0.40 11.87
C LYS A 76 -9.54 -1.02 13.25
N GLU A 77 -10.09 -2.22 13.29
CA GLU A 77 -10.58 -2.86 14.52
C GLU A 77 -9.66 -3.99 14.99
N LYS A 78 -8.88 -4.57 14.07
CA LYS A 78 -7.90 -5.63 14.40
C LYS A 78 -6.46 -5.13 14.36
N GLU A 79 -6.28 -3.83 14.13
CA GLU A 79 -4.97 -3.15 14.10
C GLU A 79 -3.97 -3.82 13.13
N GLU A 80 -4.44 -4.55 12.11
CA GLU A 80 -3.55 -5.12 11.10
C GLU A 80 -2.77 -4.01 10.39
N GLN A 81 -1.48 -4.25 10.11
CA GLN A 81 -0.55 -3.24 9.61
C GLN A 81 -0.38 -2.01 10.51
N THR A 82 -0.73 -2.11 11.79
CA THR A 82 -0.45 -1.11 12.81
C THR A 82 0.48 -1.74 13.84
N PHE A 83 1.38 -0.94 14.43
CA PHE A 83 2.17 -1.37 15.57
C PHE A 83 1.63 -0.69 16.83
N ASN A 84 1.30 -1.50 17.83
CA ASN A 84 1.07 -0.99 19.17
C ASN A 84 2.37 -0.48 19.80
N LYS A 85 2.25 0.35 20.82
CA LYS A 85 3.41 0.89 21.54
C LYS A 85 4.30 -0.26 22.05
N GLY A 86 5.58 -0.27 21.67
CA GLY A 86 6.51 -1.34 22.03
C GLY A 86 6.49 -2.56 21.11
N GLU A 87 5.58 -2.65 20.13
CA GLU A 87 5.45 -3.81 19.26
C GLU A 87 6.49 -3.81 18.14
N ALA A 88 6.79 -2.64 17.57
CA ALA A 88 7.85 -2.48 16.57
C ALA A 88 9.23 -2.78 17.19
N GLU A 89 9.46 -2.34 18.42
CA GLU A 89 10.70 -2.57 19.15
C GLU A 89 10.88 -4.05 19.51
N ARG A 90 9.79 -4.75 19.88
CA ARG A 90 9.81 -6.23 20.05
C ARG A 90 10.08 -6.94 18.74
N LEU A 91 9.47 -6.50 17.64
CA LEU A 91 9.65 -7.11 16.32
C LEU A 91 11.07 -6.93 15.78
N LEU A 92 11.70 -5.78 16.09
CA LEU A 92 13.07 -5.46 15.70
C LEU A 92 14.12 -5.92 16.72
N ASN A 93 13.72 -6.65 17.79
CA ASN A 93 14.58 -7.07 18.89
C ASN A 93 15.38 -5.91 19.53
N LEU A 94 14.77 -4.74 19.63
CA LEU A 94 15.36 -3.53 20.22
C LEU A 94 15.04 -3.39 21.72
N MET A 95 14.34 -4.36 22.31
CA MET A 95 14.18 -4.45 23.76
C MET A 95 15.28 -5.36 24.31
N ASP A 96 16.28 -4.77 24.94
CA ASP A 96 17.15 -5.49 25.87
C ASP A 96 16.34 -5.79 27.16
N ASP A 97 16.66 -6.92 27.82
CA ASP A 97 16.02 -7.42 29.06
C ASP A 97 15.82 -6.36 30.17
#